data_AF-A0A0F9ARM3-F1
#
_entry.id   AF-A0A0F9ARM3-F1
#
_cell.length_a   1.000
_cell.length_b   1.000
_cell.length_c   1.000
_cell.angle_alpha   90.00
_cell.angle_beta   90.00
_cell.angle_gamma   90.00
#
_symmetry.space_group_name_H-M   'P 1'
#
loop_
_entity.id
_entity.type
_entity.pdbx_description
1 polymer ?
#
loop_
_entity_poly.entity_id
_entity_poly.type
_entity_poly.pdbx_seq_one_letter_code
_entity_poly.pdbx_strand_id
1 'polypeptide(L)'
;ARILEDPKYAGRFVMPGMGYNMYDYGKSTAFLRMFIAHGSPVIEQWYLEERDSEEQAWLWINECGAELEPKWNAAIPGYTENAIKLLHNAQRNMCNPAVDFKVHLEMQFEHLATRPEFFGLAGIGIYPSYRCPSEEYVRWGAELSRHYGLEGNTERLGATPYESAQIRNPDFINGADGWTLKPAAPGSMAIKSHPGYGAMQARYPYRTWTETPFLWTKRSAGKPNIFSQEIRNLKPGKLYSVRLWTGDYAALMTGKFNELPDKPCTVNISVEGGEVWDDWYRTKAYTDTGGAKSTFFRYGAPATGCQAQQLIFRATGPTATLNISDWESDTKPGGHVGQELMFNKIDVHPYLEP
;
A
#
# COMPACT_ATOMS: atom_id res chain seq x y z
N ALA A 1 16.49 11.87 30.78
CA ALA A 1 16.60 11.37 32.17
C ALA A 1 15.36 11.70 32.99
N ARG A 2 14.97 12.98 33.15
CA ARG A 2 13.81 13.39 33.97
C ARG A 2 12.49 12.65 33.73
N ILE A 3 12.19 12.24 32.50
CA ILE A 3 10.95 11.50 32.20
C ILE A 3 10.94 10.09 32.79
N LEU A 4 12.10 9.44 32.93
CA LEU A 4 12.23 8.09 33.49
C LEU A 4 12.19 8.10 35.02
N GLU A 5 12.52 9.25 35.62
CA GLU A 5 12.49 9.47 37.07
C GLU A 5 11.14 10.01 37.55
N ASP A 6 10.23 10.37 36.63
CA ASP A 6 8.91 10.89 36.97
C ASP A 6 8.03 9.78 37.56
N PRO A 7 7.56 9.92 38.82
CA PRO A 7 6.73 8.92 39.48
C PRO A 7 5.46 8.53 38.71
N LYS A 8 4.98 9.38 37.79
CA LYS A 8 3.85 9.09 36.90
C LYS A 8 4.09 7.86 36.01
N TYR A 9 5.35 7.57 35.67
CA TYR A 9 5.72 6.45 34.80
C TYR A 9 6.35 5.28 35.56
N ALA A 10 6.33 5.30 36.90
CA ALA A 10 6.82 4.19 37.71
C ALA A 10 6.12 2.87 37.32
N GLY A 11 6.92 1.82 37.06
CA GLY A 11 6.42 0.51 36.63
C GLY A 11 5.90 0.45 35.19
N ARG A 12 6.14 1.49 34.37
CA ARG A 12 5.76 1.52 32.95
C ARG A 12 6.99 1.59 32.06
N PHE A 13 6.89 1.01 30.87
CA PHE A 13 7.85 1.27 29.81
C PHE A 13 7.61 2.65 29.20
N VAL A 14 8.69 3.40 29.01
CA VAL A 14 8.69 4.61 28.17
C VAL A 14 9.51 4.28 26.94
N MET A 15 8.83 3.97 25.84
CA MET A 15 9.46 3.44 24.63
C MET A 15 9.68 4.56 23.62
N PRO A 16 10.91 5.04 23.40
CA PRO A 16 11.16 6.04 22.38
C PRO A 16 10.99 5.41 21.00
N GLY A 17 10.13 6.01 20.17
CA GLY A 17 10.07 5.73 18.75
C GLY A 17 11.15 6.50 18.01
N MET A 18 11.92 5.81 17.17
CA MET A 18 12.97 6.41 16.37
C MET A 18 12.88 5.97 14.91
N GLY A 19 13.47 6.76 14.03
CA GLY A 19 13.71 6.37 12.64
C GLY A 19 15.10 6.82 12.24
N TYR A 20 15.63 6.22 11.16
CA TYR A 20 16.95 6.50 10.61
C TYR A 20 18.13 6.07 11.50
N ASN A 21 19.34 6.20 10.97
CA ASN A 21 20.59 5.75 11.58
C ASN A 21 20.94 6.61 12.80
N MET A 22 20.52 6.20 14.01
CA MET A 22 20.90 6.88 15.25
C MET A 22 22.23 6.40 15.83
N TYR A 23 22.77 5.27 15.36
CA TYR A 23 24.02 4.68 15.84
C TYR A 23 25.28 5.50 15.51
N ASP A 24 25.23 6.35 14.48
CA ASP A 24 26.37 7.19 14.05
C ASP A 24 26.55 8.46 14.91
N TYR A 25 25.59 8.79 15.78
CA TYR A 25 25.56 10.08 16.49
C TYR A 25 25.63 9.88 18.01
N GLY A 26 26.72 10.35 18.63
CA GLY A 26 26.97 10.16 20.07
C GLY A 26 25.86 10.66 21.01
N LYS A 27 25.16 11.74 20.67
CA LYS A 27 24.01 12.22 21.46
C LYS A 27 22.81 11.29 21.35
N SER A 28 22.55 10.78 20.15
CA SER A 28 21.45 9.88 19.85
C SER A 28 21.65 8.51 20.50
N THR A 29 22.86 7.95 20.41
CA THR A 29 23.20 6.68 21.08
C THR A 29 23.17 6.81 22.59
N ALA A 30 23.69 7.90 23.17
CA ALA A 30 23.58 8.15 24.61
C ALA A 30 22.12 8.24 25.08
N PHE A 31 21.25 8.87 24.28
CA PHE A 31 19.82 8.94 24.57
C PHE A 31 19.17 7.56 24.59
N LEU A 32 19.42 6.72 23.57
CA LEU A 32 18.84 5.36 23.50
C LEU A 32 19.38 4.44 24.60
N ARG A 33 20.70 4.47 24.87
CA ARG A 33 21.32 3.70 25.97
C ARG A 33 20.69 3.99 27.32
N MET A 34 20.25 5.22 27.57
CA MET A 34 19.56 5.59 28.81
C MET A 34 18.22 4.83 28.99
N PHE A 35 17.47 4.61 27.91
CA PHE A 35 16.21 3.84 27.98
C PHE A 35 16.47 2.34 28.19
N ILE A 36 17.45 1.79 27.48
CA ILE A 36 17.85 0.39 27.63
C ILE A 36 18.37 0.12 29.05
N ALA A 37 19.20 1.02 29.60
CA ALA A 37 19.69 0.90 30.98
C ALA A 37 18.57 0.99 32.04
N HIS A 38 17.45 1.64 31.71
CA HIS A 38 16.23 1.67 32.52
C HIS A 38 15.37 0.40 32.34
N GLY A 39 15.68 -0.46 31.37
CA GLY A 39 14.89 -1.64 31.01
C GLY A 39 13.68 -1.32 30.13
N SER A 40 13.64 -0.13 29.50
CA SER A 40 12.62 0.21 28.51
C SER A 40 13.08 -0.19 27.11
N PRO A 41 12.27 -0.93 26.33
CA PRO A 41 12.60 -1.22 24.94
C PRO A 41 12.52 0.05 24.08
N VAL A 42 13.17 0.02 22.93
CA VAL A 42 13.20 1.09 21.94
C VAL A 42 12.45 0.63 20.68
N ILE A 43 11.75 1.54 20.01
CA ILE A 43 10.98 1.21 18.82
C ILE A 43 11.70 1.76 17.60
N GLU A 44 12.19 0.87 16.75
CA GLU A 44 12.78 1.20 15.45
C GLU A 44 11.71 1.24 14.37
N GLN A 45 11.51 2.39 13.75
CA GLN A 45 10.69 2.52 12.55
C GLN A 45 11.41 1.89 11.37
N TRP A 46 11.05 0.66 11.04
CA TRP A 46 11.64 -0.11 9.95
C TRP A 46 10.66 -0.13 8.77
N TYR A 47 10.64 0.99 8.05
CA TYR A 47 9.66 1.26 7.00
C TYR A 47 10.28 0.97 5.64
N LEU A 48 10.11 -0.26 5.15
CA LEU A 48 10.70 -0.67 3.88
C LEU A 48 9.66 -0.65 2.76
N GLU A 49 10.00 0.01 1.67
CA GLU A 49 9.18 0.05 0.46
C GLU A 49 9.43 -1.17 -0.44
N GLU A 50 8.45 -1.44 -1.31
CA GLU A 50 8.54 -2.47 -2.34
C GLU A 50 9.69 -2.18 -3.32
N ARG A 51 10.17 -3.23 -3.97
CA ARG A 51 11.13 -3.19 -5.06
C ARG A 51 10.53 -3.82 -6.31
N ASP A 52 11.21 -3.69 -7.45
CA ASP A 52 10.63 -4.14 -8.72
C ASP A 52 10.67 -5.67 -8.87
N SER A 53 11.56 -6.34 -8.15
CA SER A 53 11.66 -7.81 -8.10
C SER A 53 11.87 -8.34 -6.68
N GLU A 54 11.58 -9.62 -6.49
CA GLU A 54 11.77 -10.33 -5.22
C GLU A 54 13.24 -10.29 -4.76
N GLU A 55 14.18 -10.48 -5.69
CA GLU A 55 15.61 -10.42 -5.43
C GLU A 55 16.02 -9.03 -4.89
N GLN A 56 15.57 -7.97 -5.55
CA GLN A 56 15.85 -6.61 -5.09
C GLN A 56 15.22 -6.32 -3.73
N ALA A 57 14.01 -6.86 -3.47
CA ALA A 57 13.35 -6.72 -2.19
C ALA A 57 14.15 -7.41 -1.07
N TRP A 58 14.62 -8.64 -1.29
CA TRP A 58 15.48 -9.35 -0.34
C TRP A 58 16.80 -8.64 -0.08
N LEU A 59 17.48 -8.17 -1.14
CA LEU A 59 18.70 -7.38 -1.00
C LEU A 59 18.46 -6.14 -0.14
N TRP A 60 17.40 -5.38 -0.45
CA TRP A 60 17.05 -4.18 0.30
C TRP A 60 16.70 -4.45 1.76
N ILE A 61 15.91 -5.49 2.03
CA ILE A 61 15.55 -5.94 3.38
C ILE A 61 16.81 -6.35 4.16
N ASN A 62 17.75 -7.05 3.52
CA ASN A 62 19.01 -7.47 4.14
C ASN A 62 19.92 -6.27 4.45
N GLU A 63 20.11 -5.37 3.47
CA GLU A 63 20.88 -4.13 3.60
C GLU A 63 20.34 -3.22 4.70
N CYS A 64 19.01 -3.12 4.84
CA CYS A 64 18.38 -2.31 5.89
C CYS A 64 18.22 -3.03 7.22
N GLY A 65 18.42 -4.34 7.25
CA GLY A 65 18.21 -5.19 8.42
C GLY A 65 19.53 -5.76 8.92
N ALA A 66 19.82 -6.99 8.47
CA ALA A 66 20.89 -7.81 9.03
C ALA A 66 22.28 -7.16 8.89
N GLU A 67 22.52 -6.40 7.81
CA GLU A 67 23.81 -5.70 7.62
C GLU A 67 24.02 -4.52 8.58
N LEU A 68 22.94 -3.92 9.10
CA LEU A 68 23.02 -2.80 10.03
C LEU A 68 22.95 -3.23 11.49
N GLU A 69 22.38 -4.40 11.78
CA GLU A 69 22.21 -4.89 13.15
C GLU A 69 23.54 -4.99 13.95
N PRO A 70 24.67 -5.43 13.37
CA PRO A 70 25.97 -5.39 14.06
C PRO A 70 26.43 -3.96 14.42
N LYS A 71 26.11 -2.96 13.58
CA LYS A 71 26.46 -1.56 13.86
C LYS A 71 25.65 -1.02 15.03
N TRP A 72 24.36 -1.37 15.07
CA TRP A 72 23.50 -1.06 16.21
C TRP A 72 24.05 -1.65 17.51
N ASN A 73 24.39 -2.95 17.53
CA ASN A 73 24.91 -3.59 18.73
C ASN A 73 26.30 -3.08 19.15
N ALA A 74 27.17 -2.73 18.20
CA ALA A 74 28.45 -2.10 18.50
C ALA A 74 28.26 -0.71 19.14
N ALA A 75 27.31 0.07 18.63
CA ALA A 75 27.01 1.41 19.15
C ALA A 75 26.17 1.38 20.43
N ILE A 76 25.37 0.33 20.66
CA ILE A 76 24.44 0.20 21.77
C ILE A 76 24.41 -1.29 22.15
N PRO A 77 25.26 -1.74 23.10
CA PRO A 77 25.26 -3.14 23.52
C PRO A 77 23.90 -3.58 24.07
N GLY A 78 23.42 -4.74 23.63
CA GLY A 78 22.09 -5.27 23.98
C GLY A 78 20.95 -4.61 23.20
N TYR A 79 21.25 -4.01 22.03
CA TYR A 79 20.24 -3.30 21.25
C TYR A 79 19.17 -4.25 20.76
N THR A 80 19.54 -5.35 20.12
CA THR A 80 18.59 -6.30 19.51
C THR A 80 17.59 -6.81 20.54
N GLU A 81 18.06 -7.18 21.73
CA GLU A 81 17.25 -7.71 22.83
C GLU A 81 16.31 -6.67 23.46
N ASN A 82 16.50 -5.39 23.12
CA ASN A 82 15.66 -4.29 23.58
C ASN A 82 14.96 -3.57 22.41
N ALA A 83 15.13 -4.02 21.17
CA ALA A 83 14.57 -3.37 20.00
C ALA A 83 13.24 -4.02 19.59
N ILE A 84 12.25 -3.16 19.35
CA ILE A 84 11.00 -3.50 18.69
C ILE A 84 11.07 -2.98 17.26
N LYS A 85 11.04 -3.86 16.26
CA LYS A 85 11.02 -3.46 14.84
C LYS A 85 9.57 -3.13 14.45
N LEU A 86 9.29 -1.86 14.16
CA LEU A 86 7.97 -1.39 13.74
C LEU A 86 7.88 -1.37 12.21
N LEU A 87 7.24 -2.40 11.67
CA LEU A 87 6.98 -2.58 10.24
C LEU A 87 5.85 -1.66 9.76
N HIS A 88 5.85 -1.32 8.48
CA HIS A 88 4.90 -0.38 7.91
C HIS A 88 4.02 -1.00 6.84
N ASN A 89 2.72 -1.06 7.10
CA ASN A 89 1.70 -1.62 6.21
C ASN A 89 0.82 -0.54 5.54
N ALA A 90 1.28 0.71 5.46
CA ALA A 90 0.45 1.78 4.93
C ALA A 90 0.42 1.82 3.40
N GLN A 91 -0.69 2.29 2.86
CA GLN A 91 -0.94 2.46 1.41
C GLN A 91 0.20 3.17 0.67
N ARG A 92 0.89 4.12 1.31
CA ARG A 92 1.94 4.92 0.69
C ARG A 92 3.17 4.10 0.26
N ASN A 93 3.41 2.97 0.93
CA ASN A 93 4.55 2.07 0.62
C ASN A 93 4.21 1.05 -0.46
N MET A 94 2.94 0.99 -0.87
CA MET A 94 2.47 0.16 -1.98
C MET A 94 2.76 0.88 -3.29
N CYS A 95 4.04 1.05 -3.62
CA CYS A 95 4.47 1.92 -4.72
C CYS A 95 4.42 1.22 -6.07
N ASN A 96 4.46 -0.12 -6.11
CA ASN A 96 4.50 -0.89 -7.34
C ASN A 96 3.29 -1.84 -7.43
N PRO A 97 2.27 -1.53 -8.23
CA PRO A 97 1.09 -2.41 -8.39
C PRO A 97 1.37 -3.73 -9.13
N ALA A 98 2.59 -3.92 -9.66
CA ALA A 98 2.99 -5.18 -10.28
C ALA A 98 3.46 -6.22 -9.24
N VAL A 99 3.59 -5.86 -7.96
CA VAL A 99 4.01 -6.78 -6.90
C VAL A 99 2.93 -6.89 -5.82
N ASP A 100 2.86 -8.03 -5.13
CA ASP A 100 1.93 -8.21 -4.01
C ASP A 100 2.57 -7.72 -2.70
N PHE A 101 2.14 -6.56 -2.24
CA PHE A 101 2.61 -5.97 -0.98
C PHE A 101 2.47 -6.90 0.23
N LYS A 102 1.51 -7.85 0.23
CA LYS A 102 1.40 -8.83 1.30
C LYS A 102 2.62 -9.73 1.38
N VAL A 103 3.19 -10.10 0.23
CA VAL A 103 4.43 -10.89 0.13
C VAL A 103 5.62 -10.04 0.59
N HIS A 104 5.70 -8.78 0.17
CA HIS A 104 6.75 -7.86 0.65
C HIS A 104 6.74 -7.68 2.17
N LEU A 105 5.55 -7.60 2.77
CA LEU A 105 5.41 -7.54 4.23
C LEU A 105 5.82 -8.86 4.88
N GLU A 106 5.42 -10.00 4.32
CA GLU A 106 5.82 -11.33 4.80
C GLU A 106 7.35 -11.51 4.79
N MET A 107 8.03 -11.11 3.70
CA MET A 107 9.49 -11.19 3.60
C MET A 107 10.20 -10.45 4.74
N GLN A 108 9.65 -9.32 5.22
CA GLN A 108 10.19 -8.61 6.37
C GLN A 108 10.03 -9.41 7.68
N PHE A 109 8.89 -10.08 7.88
CA PHE A 109 8.71 -10.97 9.04
C PHE A 109 9.64 -12.18 8.98
N GLU A 110 9.72 -12.83 7.82
CA GLU A 110 10.60 -13.98 7.58
C GLU A 110 12.06 -13.60 7.85
N HIS A 111 12.50 -12.44 7.37
CA HIS A 111 13.85 -11.94 7.62
C HIS A 111 14.16 -11.77 9.11
N LEU A 112 13.23 -11.19 9.87
CA LEU A 112 13.40 -11.00 11.32
C LEU A 112 13.35 -12.33 12.09
N ALA A 113 12.58 -13.31 11.61
CA ALA A 113 12.41 -14.60 12.27
C ALA A 113 13.55 -15.59 12.01
N THR A 114 14.22 -15.49 10.86
CA THR A 114 15.16 -16.52 10.38
C THR A 114 16.63 -16.12 10.47
N ARG A 115 16.94 -14.82 10.54
CA ARG A 115 18.32 -14.34 10.53
C ARG A 115 18.92 -14.32 11.94
N PRO A 116 20.13 -14.87 12.14
CA PRO A 116 20.73 -14.99 13.47
C PRO A 116 21.01 -13.63 14.13
N GLU A 117 21.18 -12.57 13.34
CA GLU A 117 21.40 -11.21 13.82
C GLU A 117 20.22 -10.68 14.66
N PHE A 118 19.01 -11.21 14.47
CA PHE A 118 17.82 -10.83 15.23
C PHE A 118 17.49 -11.83 16.35
N PHE A 119 18.39 -12.77 16.67
CA PHE A 119 18.15 -13.67 17.79
C PHE A 119 17.96 -12.87 19.09
N GLY A 120 16.84 -13.09 19.76
CA GLY A 120 16.48 -12.37 20.98
C GLY A 120 15.75 -11.04 20.77
N LEU A 121 15.39 -10.68 19.53
CA LEU A 121 14.65 -9.45 19.23
C LEU A 121 13.46 -9.23 20.18
N ALA A 122 13.37 -8.03 20.78
CA ALA A 122 12.37 -7.75 21.82
C ALA A 122 10.93 -7.80 21.32
N GLY A 123 10.71 -7.51 20.03
CA GLY A 123 9.41 -7.70 19.40
C GLY A 123 9.30 -7.12 18.00
N ILE A 124 8.14 -7.37 17.40
CA ILE A 124 7.73 -6.83 16.11
C ILE A 124 6.42 -6.06 16.33
N GLY A 125 6.38 -4.83 15.82
CA GLY A 125 5.17 -4.03 15.76
C GLY A 125 4.74 -3.84 14.31
N ILE A 126 3.45 -3.61 14.10
CA ILE A 126 2.94 -3.12 12.81
C ILE A 126 2.38 -1.72 13.03
N TYR A 127 2.69 -0.82 12.09
CA TYR A 127 2.23 0.56 12.13
C TYR A 127 0.69 0.63 12.25
N PRO A 128 0.14 1.65 12.94
CA PRO A 128 -1.26 1.65 13.34
C PRO A 128 -2.28 1.38 12.22
N SER A 129 -3.30 0.59 12.54
CA SER A 129 -4.34 0.10 11.62
C SER A 129 -5.11 1.20 10.88
N TYR A 130 -5.20 2.41 11.43
CA TYR A 130 -5.86 3.55 10.76
C TYR A 130 -5.10 4.07 9.52
N ARG A 131 -3.88 3.59 9.27
CA ARG A 131 -3.09 3.87 8.04
C ARG A 131 -3.13 2.74 7.02
N CYS A 132 -3.76 1.63 7.37
CA CYS A 132 -3.83 0.43 6.58
C CYS A 132 -4.78 0.64 5.38
N PRO A 133 -4.44 0.15 4.17
CA PRO A 133 -5.28 0.37 2.98
C PRO A 133 -6.64 -0.33 3.06
N SER A 134 -6.74 -1.42 3.82
CA SER A 134 -7.99 -2.15 4.06
C SER A 134 -7.86 -3.03 5.31
N GLU A 135 -8.99 -3.57 5.79
CA GLU A 135 -9.02 -4.53 6.89
C GLU A 135 -8.24 -5.82 6.57
N GLU A 136 -8.13 -6.19 5.29
CA GLU A 136 -7.37 -7.35 4.83
C GLU A 136 -5.92 -7.30 5.32
N TYR A 137 -5.27 -6.15 5.21
CA TYR A 137 -3.87 -5.98 5.62
C TYR A 137 -3.70 -5.93 7.14
N VAL A 138 -4.75 -5.60 7.89
CA VAL A 138 -4.76 -5.74 9.36
C VAL A 138 -4.80 -7.21 9.73
N ARG A 139 -5.69 -8.00 9.10
CA ARG A 139 -5.76 -9.46 9.28
C ARG A 139 -4.45 -10.13 8.86
N TRP A 140 -3.91 -9.76 7.70
CA TRP A 140 -2.64 -10.30 7.23
C TRP A 140 -1.48 -10.03 8.19
N GLY A 141 -1.37 -8.79 8.70
CA GLY A 141 -0.39 -8.46 9.72
C GLY A 141 -0.54 -9.26 11.02
N ALA A 142 -1.78 -9.55 11.43
CA ALA A 142 -2.05 -10.40 12.59
C ALA A 142 -1.66 -11.87 12.35
N GLU A 143 -1.96 -12.42 11.17
CA GLU A 143 -1.57 -13.79 10.80
C GLU A 143 -0.04 -13.93 10.73
N LEU A 144 0.67 -12.97 10.14
CA LEU A 144 2.14 -12.94 10.14
C LEU A 144 2.71 -12.87 11.57
N SER A 145 2.14 -12.03 12.42
CA SER A 145 2.56 -11.92 13.82
C SER A 145 2.35 -13.22 14.59
N ARG A 146 1.25 -13.94 14.34
CA ARG A 146 1.00 -15.26 14.93
C ARG A 146 2.02 -16.28 14.42
N HIS A 147 2.12 -16.42 13.10
CA HIS A 147 2.93 -17.43 12.42
C HIS A 147 4.41 -17.35 12.82
N TYR A 148 5.02 -16.17 12.67
CA TYR A 148 6.45 -15.98 12.95
C TYR A 148 6.73 -15.70 14.42
N GLY A 149 5.89 -14.90 15.09
CA GLY A 149 6.17 -14.38 16.42
C GLY A 149 5.62 -15.21 17.59
N LEU A 150 4.51 -15.92 17.40
CA LEU A 150 3.87 -16.70 18.48
C LEU A 150 4.05 -18.21 18.30
N GLU A 151 3.93 -18.70 17.07
CA GLU A 151 4.09 -20.12 16.73
C GLU A 151 5.55 -20.48 16.45
N GLY A 152 6.39 -19.50 16.13
CA GLY A 152 7.81 -19.69 15.87
C GLY A 152 8.11 -20.38 14.54
N ASN A 153 7.20 -20.29 13.57
CA ASN A 153 7.41 -20.84 12.25
C ASN A 153 8.47 -20.02 11.49
N THR A 154 9.28 -20.70 10.68
CA THR A 154 10.35 -20.08 9.87
C THR A 154 10.11 -20.19 8.37
N GLU A 155 9.16 -21.03 7.96
CA GLU A 155 8.75 -21.17 6.56
C GLU A 155 7.73 -20.09 6.19
N ARG A 156 7.57 -19.81 4.89
CA ARG A 156 6.55 -18.87 4.41
C ARG A 156 5.13 -19.32 4.78
N LEU A 157 4.32 -18.39 5.27
CA LEU A 157 2.89 -18.53 5.50
C LEU A 157 2.11 -18.51 4.17
N GLY A 158 2.48 -17.59 3.27
CA GLY A 158 1.85 -17.40 1.97
C GLY A 158 2.50 -18.22 0.86
N ALA A 159 1.71 -18.60 -0.14
CA ALA A 159 2.19 -19.26 -1.37
C ALA A 159 2.14 -18.35 -2.61
N THR A 160 1.79 -17.08 -2.44
CA THR A 160 1.71 -16.10 -3.54
C THR A 160 3.12 -15.64 -3.92
N PRO A 161 3.47 -15.60 -5.21
CA PRO A 161 4.74 -15.02 -5.66
C PRO A 161 4.78 -13.52 -5.39
N TYR A 162 5.99 -12.97 -5.27
CA TYR A 162 6.17 -11.52 -5.09
C TYR A 162 5.63 -10.72 -6.28
N GLU A 163 6.02 -11.11 -7.49
CA GLU A 163 5.54 -10.51 -8.73
C GLU A 163 4.15 -11.03 -9.10
N SER A 164 3.22 -10.11 -9.33
CA SER A 164 1.85 -10.42 -9.72
C SER A 164 1.79 -10.78 -11.20
N ALA A 165 1.19 -11.92 -11.49
CA ALA A 165 1.01 -12.43 -12.84
C ALA A 165 -0.43 -12.28 -13.34
N GLN A 166 -1.30 -11.67 -12.54
CA GLN A 166 -2.74 -11.57 -12.83
C GLN A 166 -3.02 -10.61 -13.98
N ILE A 167 -2.33 -9.47 -14.02
CA ILE A 167 -2.43 -8.45 -15.09
C ILE A 167 -1.04 -7.96 -15.48
N ARG A 168 -0.92 -7.27 -16.62
CA ARG A 168 0.29 -6.61 -17.09
C ARG A 168 0.11 -5.11 -17.21
N ASN A 169 1.23 -4.40 -17.16
CA ASN A 169 1.33 -2.96 -17.34
C ASN A 169 0.31 -2.17 -16.47
N PRO A 170 0.24 -2.44 -15.15
CA PRO A 170 -0.74 -1.85 -14.24
C PRO A 170 -0.65 -0.31 -14.09
N ASP A 171 0.50 0.24 -14.46
CA ASP A 171 0.81 1.67 -14.38
C ASP A 171 0.92 2.38 -15.72
N PHE A 172 0.65 1.69 -16.84
CA PHE A 172 0.79 2.26 -18.19
C PHE A 172 2.20 2.77 -18.52
N ILE A 173 3.24 2.22 -17.86
CA ILE A 173 4.65 2.53 -18.15
C ILE A 173 5.03 2.20 -19.60
N ASN A 174 4.39 1.17 -20.16
CA ASN A 174 4.58 0.73 -21.55
C ASN A 174 3.42 1.21 -22.44
N GLY A 175 2.90 2.41 -22.18
CA GLY A 175 1.72 2.93 -22.86
C GLY A 175 0.49 2.07 -22.58
N ALA A 176 -0.32 1.80 -23.61
CA ALA A 176 -1.52 0.97 -23.50
C ALA A 176 -1.23 -0.53 -23.75
N ASP A 177 0.03 -0.97 -23.80
CA ASP A 177 0.30 -2.40 -24.00
C ASP A 177 -0.38 -3.24 -22.92
N GLY A 178 -1.06 -4.29 -23.36
CA GLY A 178 -1.88 -5.15 -22.51
C GLY A 178 -3.28 -4.68 -22.18
N TRP A 179 -3.64 -3.46 -22.54
CA TRP A 179 -4.96 -2.92 -22.31
C TRP A 179 -5.72 -2.76 -23.63
N THR A 180 -6.93 -3.32 -23.68
CA THR A 180 -7.87 -3.05 -24.77
C THR A 180 -8.61 -1.76 -24.46
N LEU A 181 -8.43 -0.74 -25.30
CA LEU A 181 -9.10 0.56 -25.12
C LEU A 181 -10.33 0.64 -26.04
N LYS A 182 -11.46 1.04 -25.47
CA LYS A 182 -12.73 1.28 -26.17
C LYS A 182 -13.18 2.72 -25.89
N PRO A 183 -12.66 3.71 -26.64
CA PRO A 183 -13.01 5.10 -26.43
C PRO A 183 -14.47 5.39 -26.76
N ALA A 184 -15.07 6.29 -25.98
CA ALA A 184 -16.43 6.75 -26.17
C ALA A 184 -16.59 7.57 -27.46
N ALA A 185 -15.55 8.31 -27.83
CA ALA A 185 -15.42 9.15 -29.02
C ALA A 185 -13.93 9.29 -29.43
N PRO A 186 -13.60 9.68 -30.67
CA PRO A 186 -12.22 9.99 -31.04
C PRO A 186 -11.58 10.99 -30.06
N GLY A 187 -10.39 10.66 -29.53
CA GLY A 187 -9.66 11.53 -28.59
C GLY A 187 -10.23 11.58 -27.17
N SER A 188 -11.15 10.68 -26.79
CA SER A 188 -11.69 10.59 -25.42
C SER A 188 -10.88 9.69 -24.48
N MET A 189 -9.84 9.02 -24.98
CA MET A 189 -8.86 8.26 -24.20
C MET A 189 -7.45 8.50 -24.73
N ALA A 190 -6.47 8.59 -23.85
CA ALA A 190 -5.06 8.70 -24.20
C ALA A 190 -4.18 8.27 -23.02
N ILE A 191 -2.98 7.77 -23.29
CA ILE A 191 -1.94 7.69 -22.26
C ILE A 191 -1.31 9.07 -22.14
N LYS A 192 -1.23 9.58 -20.91
CA LYS A 192 -0.57 10.84 -20.56
C LYS A 192 0.38 10.61 -19.40
N SER A 193 1.23 11.59 -19.11
CA SER A 193 2.13 11.58 -17.96
C SER A 193 2.15 12.95 -17.30
N HIS A 194 2.46 12.97 -16.00
CA HIS A 194 2.71 14.21 -15.28
C HIS A 194 3.57 13.97 -14.03
N PRO A 195 4.54 14.86 -13.74
CA PRO A 195 5.44 14.67 -12.59
C PRO A 195 4.77 14.83 -11.22
N GLY A 196 3.63 15.53 -11.17
CA GLY A 196 2.82 15.68 -9.96
C GLY A 196 1.88 14.51 -9.64
N TYR A 197 1.71 13.53 -10.54
CA TYR A 197 0.67 12.52 -10.36
C TYR A 197 1.03 11.47 -9.30
N GLY A 198 2.30 11.06 -9.20
CA GLY A 198 2.77 10.21 -8.09
C GLY A 198 2.55 10.86 -6.70
N ALA A 199 2.61 12.19 -6.62
CA ALA A 199 2.27 12.95 -5.41
C ALA A 199 0.80 12.82 -5.04
N MET A 200 -0.10 12.92 -6.03
CA MET A 200 -1.54 12.75 -5.83
C MET A 200 -1.92 11.36 -5.31
N GLN A 201 -1.10 10.36 -5.57
CA GLN A 201 -1.28 8.99 -5.11
C GLN A 201 -0.63 8.70 -3.74
N ALA A 202 0.14 9.67 -3.22
CA ALA A 202 1.01 9.51 -2.05
C ALA A 202 1.92 8.27 -2.14
N ARG A 203 2.46 7.94 -3.33
CA ARG A 203 3.50 6.90 -3.44
C ARG A 203 4.73 7.34 -2.66
N TYR A 204 5.47 6.44 -2.00
CA TYR A 204 6.75 6.76 -1.38
C TYR A 204 7.79 5.68 -1.72
N PRO A 205 9.06 6.05 -1.98
CA PRO A 205 9.54 7.41 -2.22
C PRO A 205 9.05 7.91 -3.58
N TYR A 206 8.36 9.06 -3.61
CA TYR A 206 8.07 9.75 -4.88
C TYR A 206 8.92 11.00 -5.00
N ARG A 207 9.36 11.26 -6.23
CA ARG A 207 10.04 12.50 -6.60
C ARG A 207 9.07 13.31 -7.43
N THR A 208 8.78 14.55 -7.03
CA THR A 208 7.82 15.46 -7.68
C THR A 208 8.19 15.86 -9.12
N TRP A 209 9.31 15.36 -9.64
CA TRP A 209 9.81 15.58 -10.99
C TRP A 209 9.78 14.33 -11.87
N THR A 210 9.44 13.16 -11.32
CA THR A 210 9.35 11.92 -12.10
C THR A 210 7.98 11.84 -12.76
N GLU A 211 7.96 11.90 -14.09
CA GLU A 211 6.75 11.71 -14.87
C GLU A 211 6.10 10.35 -14.56
N THR A 212 4.89 10.37 -14.02
CA THR A 212 4.11 9.16 -13.77
C THR A 212 3.07 9.03 -14.88
N PRO A 213 3.10 7.94 -15.69
CA PRO A 213 2.10 7.71 -16.71
C PRO A 213 0.75 7.30 -16.12
N PHE A 214 -0.32 7.59 -16.85
CA PHE A 214 -1.68 7.20 -16.51
C PHE A 214 -2.54 7.13 -17.77
N LEU A 215 -3.58 6.31 -17.72
CA LEU A 215 -4.65 6.37 -18.70
C LEU A 215 -5.54 7.57 -18.37
N TRP A 216 -5.63 8.52 -19.30
CA TRP A 216 -6.54 9.64 -19.23
C TRP A 216 -7.80 9.34 -20.01
N THR A 217 -8.96 9.72 -19.46
CA THR A 217 -10.23 9.72 -20.18
C THR A 217 -10.90 11.08 -20.11
N LYS A 218 -11.73 11.39 -21.11
CA LYS A 218 -12.70 12.49 -21.07
C LYS A 218 -14.10 11.92 -21.22
N ARG A 219 -14.91 12.10 -20.18
CA ARG A 219 -16.25 11.52 -20.11
C ARG A 219 -17.14 12.06 -21.22
N SER A 220 -17.72 11.15 -22.00
CA SER A 220 -18.71 11.47 -23.04
C SER A 220 -20.14 11.42 -22.51
N ALA A 221 -21.07 12.08 -23.20
CA ALA A 221 -22.50 12.00 -22.93
C ALA A 221 -23.16 10.75 -23.53
N GLY A 222 -22.61 10.22 -24.62
CA GLY A 222 -23.28 9.17 -25.41
C GLY A 222 -23.05 7.75 -24.91
N LYS A 223 -21.85 7.46 -24.39
CA LYS A 223 -21.43 6.14 -23.88
C LYS A 223 -20.15 6.27 -23.02
N PRO A 224 -19.82 5.28 -22.18
CA PRO A 224 -18.58 5.27 -21.41
C PRO A 224 -17.31 5.11 -22.25
N ASN A 225 -16.20 5.61 -21.72
CA ASN A 225 -14.88 5.07 -22.05
C ASN A 225 -14.69 3.78 -21.27
N ILE A 226 -14.17 2.74 -21.92
CA ILE A 226 -13.90 1.46 -21.29
C ILE A 226 -12.48 1.03 -21.62
N PHE A 227 -11.76 0.50 -20.63
CA PHE A 227 -10.54 -0.24 -20.86
C PHE A 227 -10.59 -1.57 -20.12
N SER A 228 -10.01 -2.59 -20.73
CA SER A 228 -10.11 -3.95 -20.24
C SER A 228 -8.85 -4.78 -20.44
N GLN A 229 -8.73 -5.82 -19.64
CA GLN A 229 -7.66 -6.80 -19.72
C GLN A 229 -8.15 -8.16 -19.19
N GLU A 230 -7.65 -9.25 -19.74
CA GLU A 230 -7.83 -10.58 -19.14
C GLU A 230 -7.02 -10.68 -17.84
N ILE A 231 -7.69 -11.07 -16.77
CA ILE A 231 -7.08 -11.51 -15.52
C ILE A 231 -6.67 -12.97 -15.68
N ARG A 232 -5.41 -13.29 -15.42
CA ARG A 232 -4.82 -14.62 -15.60
C ARG A 232 -4.48 -15.27 -14.27
N ASN A 233 -4.14 -16.55 -14.32
CA ASN A 233 -3.60 -17.31 -13.19
C ASN A 233 -4.51 -17.28 -11.95
N LEU A 234 -5.83 -17.31 -12.19
CA LEU A 234 -6.82 -17.41 -11.14
C LEU A 234 -6.97 -18.86 -10.69
N LYS A 235 -7.32 -19.04 -9.42
CA LYS A 235 -7.70 -20.32 -8.84
C LYS A 235 -9.22 -20.30 -8.62
N PRO A 236 -10.00 -21.15 -9.32
CA PRO A 236 -11.45 -21.22 -9.11
C PRO A 236 -11.79 -21.39 -7.62
N GLY A 237 -12.81 -20.67 -7.17
CA GLY A 237 -13.27 -20.66 -5.79
C GLY A 237 -12.46 -19.76 -4.85
N LYS A 238 -11.30 -19.20 -5.24
CA LYS A 238 -10.55 -18.26 -4.39
C LYS A 238 -11.02 -16.82 -4.55
N LEU A 239 -10.96 -16.04 -3.47
CA LEU A 239 -11.16 -14.59 -3.52
C LEU A 239 -9.93 -13.86 -4.05
N TYR A 240 -10.20 -12.83 -4.84
CA TYR A 240 -9.24 -11.88 -5.37
C TYR A 240 -9.77 -10.47 -5.17
N SER A 241 -8.85 -9.52 -5.03
CA SER A 241 -9.16 -8.10 -4.98
C SER A 241 -8.61 -7.40 -6.20
N VAL A 242 -9.46 -6.61 -6.87
CA VAL A 242 -9.04 -5.59 -7.84
C VAL A 242 -8.98 -4.25 -7.13
N ARG A 243 -7.91 -3.48 -7.31
CA ARG A 243 -7.82 -2.08 -6.87
C ARG A 243 -7.36 -1.17 -8.00
N LEU A 244 -7.74 0.10 -7.92
CA LEU A 244 -7.22 1.15 -8.80
C LEU A 244 -7.26 2.51 -8.12
N TRP A 245 -6.42 3.43 -8.61
CA TRP A 245 -6.42 4.83 -8.21
C TRP A 245 -6.95 5.69 -9.33
N THR A 246 -7.92 6.54 -9.00
CA THR A 246 -8.51 7.52 -9.92
C THR A 246 -8.42 8.93 -9.37
N GLY A 247 -8.19 9.91 -10.23
CA GLY A 247 -8.14 11.33 -9.86
C GLY A 247 -8.72 12.23 -10.94
N ASP A 248 -9.02 13.47 -10.58
CA ASP A 248 -9.49 14.50 -11.51
C ASP A 248 -8.31 15.19 -12.18
N TYR A 249 -8.25 15.14 -13.51
CA TYR A 249 -7.14 15.70 -14.28
C TYR A 249 -7.02 17.22 -14.10
N ALA A 250 -8.12 17.95 -13.91
CA ALA A 250 -8.05 19.40 -13.68
C ALA A 250 -7.40 19.73 -12.32
N ALA A 251 -7.59 18.88 -11.31
CA ALA A 251 -6.91 19.04 -10.02
C ALA A 251 -5.39 18.85 -10.16
N LEU A 252 -4.95 17.86 -10.95
CA LEU A 252 -3.54 17.68 -11.29
C LEU A 252 -2.97 18.92 -11.98
N MET A 253 -3.66 19.42 -13.00
CA MET A 253 -3.18 20.57 -13.80
C MET A 253 -3.14 21.89 -13.02
N THR A 254 -3.92 22.01 -11.94
CA THR A 254 -3.94 23.19 -11.06
C THR A 254 -3.02 23.06 -9.85
N GLY A 255 -2.23 21.99 -9.76
CA GLY A 255 -1.27 21.78 -8.67
C GLY A 255 -1.91 21.32 -7.35
N LYS A 256 -3.18 20.90 -7.37
CA LYS A 256 -3.93 20.44 -6.19
C LYS A 256 -3.58 19.00 -5.84
N PHE A 257 -2.30 18.73 -5.60
CA PHE A 257 -1.83 17.36 -5.40
C PHE A 257 -2.28 16.74 -4.07
N ASN A 258 -2.46 17.60 -3.07
CA ASN A 258 -2.79 17.22 -1.70
C ASN A 258 -4.22 17.61 -1.29
N GLU A 259 -5.14 17.71 -2.26
CA GLU A 259 -6.55 18.02 -2.02
C GLU A 259 -7.43 16.95 -2.65
N LEU A 260 -8.25 16.28 -1.82
CA LEU A 260 -9.28 15.39 -2.35
C LEU A 260 -10.21 16.20 -3.27
N PRO A 261 -10.57 15.68 -4.45
CA PRO A 261 -11.53 16.33 -5.34
C PRO A 261 -12.83 16.61 -4.59
N ASP A 262 -13.42 17.79 -4.79
CA ASP A 262 -14.70 18.19 -4.15
C ASP A 262 -15.88 17.31 -4.56
N LYS A 263 -15.73 16.54 -5.65
CA LYS A 263 -16.72 15.60 -6.17
C LYS A 263 -16.09 14.21 -6.34
N PRO A 264 -16.86 13.12 -6.22
CA PRO A 264 -16.39 11.77 -6.54
C PRO A 264 -15.86 11.67 -7.99
N CYS A 265 -14.74 10.96 -8.16
CA CYS A 265 -14.27 10.49 -9.46
C CYS A 265 -14.99 9.17 -9.74
N THR A 266 -16.27 9.25 -10.10
CA THR A 266 -17.13 8.08 -10.29
C THR A 266 -16.65 7.19 -11.44
N VAL A 267 -16.52 5.89 -11.16
CA VAL A 267 -16.04 4.86 -12.08
C VAL A 267 -16.79 3.56 -11.81
N ASN A 268 -16.72 2.62 -12.76
CA ASN A 268 -17.23 1.26 -12.59
C ASN A 268 -16.09 0.26 -12.79
N ILE A 269 -16.03 -0.75 -11.92
CA ILE A 269 -15.15 -1.92 -12.04
C ILE A 269 -16.04 -3.14 -12.12
N SER A 270 -15.85 -3.96 -13.14
CA SER A 270 -16.54 -5.24 -13.28
C SER A 270 -15.57 -6.35 -13.69
N VAL A 271 -15.89 -7.58 -13.28
CA VAL A 271 -15.10 -8.77 -13.57
C VAL A 271 -16.02 -9.85 -14.14
N GLU A 272 -15.92 -10.09 -15.44
CA GLU A 272 -16.63 -11.19 -16.11
C GLU A 272 -15.87 -12.49 -15.88
N GLY A 273 -16.52 -13.55 -15.40
CA GLY A 273 -15.82 -14.76 -14.92
C GLY A 273 -15.42 -14.70 -13.43
N GLY A 274 -16.01 -13.75 -12.70
CA GLY A 274 -15.94 -13.66 -11.25
C GLY A 274 -17.31 -13.40 -10.64
N GLU A 275 -17.57 -13.96 -9.47
CA GLU A 275 -18.74 -13.61 -8.65
C GLU A 275 -18.32 -12.53 -7.67
N VAL A 276 -18.93 -11.35 -7.74
CA VAL A 276 -18.66 -10.28 -6.78
C VAL A 276 -19.07 -10.77 -5.39
N TRP A 277 -18.09 -10.90 -4.50
CA TRP A 277 -18.31 -11.34 -3.12
C TRP A 277 -18.69 -10.16 -2.25
N ASP A 278 -18.00 -9.04 -2.45
CA ASP A 278 -18.20 -7.82 -1.71
C ASP A 278 -17.79 -6.62 -2.57
N ASP A 279 -18.65 -5.61 -2.59
CA ASP A 279 -18.43 -4.34 -3.26
C ASP A 279 -18.16 -3.19 -2.28
N TRP A 280 -17.76 -3.52 -1.03
CA TRP A 280 -17.47 -2.64 0.12
C TRP A 280 -16.75 -1.34 -0.22
N TYR A 281 -16.00 -1.29 -1.33
CA TYR A 281 -15.20 -0.16 -1.77
C TYR A 281 -15.58 0.45 -3.13
N ARG A 282 -16.88 0.46 -3.46
CA ARG A 282 -17.40 1.52 -4.32
C ARG A 282 -17.34 2.85 -3.54
N THR A 283 -16.26 3.62 -3.72
CA THR A 283 -16.17 5.03 -3.27
C THR A 283 -16.38 5.32 -1.77
N LYS A 284 -15.77 4.60 -0.82
CA LYS A 284 -15.92 4.95 0.62
C LYS A 284 -15.14 6.19 1.12
N ALA A 285 -14.38 6.85 0.25
CA ALA A 285 -13.96 8.24 0.51
C ALA A 285 -15.18 9.19 0.60
N TYR A 286 -16.32 8.80 0.05
CA TYR A 286 -17.58 9.54 0.02
C TYR A 286 -18.78 8.62 0.36
N THR A 287 -18.95 8.15 1.59
CA THR A 287 -20.26 7.62 2.03
C THR A 287 -21.16 8.73 2.56
N ASP A 288 -22.00 9.20 1.66
CA ASP A 288 -23.46 9.40 1.70
C ASP A 288 -24.27 9.35 3.02
N THR A 289 -23.77 9.90 4.13
CA THR A 289 -24.65 10.38 5.21
C THR A 289 -24.19 11.75 5.70
N GLY A 290 -24.84 12.80 5.19
CA GLY A 290 -24.75 14.15 5.75
C GLY A 290 -23.47 14.94 5.44
N GLY A 291 -22.72 14.60 4.39
CA GLY A 291 -21.53 15.36 3.98
C GLY A 291 -20.31 15.20 4.90
N ALA A 292 -20.36 14.30 5.88
CA ALA A 292 -19.21 13.94 6.69
C ALA A 292 -18.31 12.96 5.92
N LYS A 293 -17.15 13.47 5.46
CA LYS A 293 -16.08 12.66 4.85
C LYS A 293 -15.66 11.58 5.87
N SER A 294 -15.78 10.30 5.50
CA SER A 294 -15.31 9.18 6.33
C SER A 294 -13.87 9.44 6.79
N THR A 295 -13.67 9.46 8.11
CA THR A 295 -12.36 9.73 8.73
C THR A 295 -11.50 8.48 8.84
N PHE A 296 -12.07 7.28 8.64
CA PHE A 296 -11.36 6.01 8.74
C PHE A 296 -10.16 5.90 7.78
N PHE A 297 -10.16 6.66 6.68
CA PHE A 297 -9.06 6.71 5.71
C PHE A 297 -8.55 8.14 5.44
N ARG A 298 -8.99 9.14 6.22
CA ARG A 298 -8.62 10.55 6.01
C ARG A 298 -7.46 11.04 6.87
N TYR A 299 -6.97 10.27 7.84
CA TYR A 299 -6.18 10.86 8.91
C TYR A 299 -4.69 10.54 8.86
N GLY A 300 -3.97 11.13 7.90
CA GLY A 300 -2.56 11.57 8.02
C GLY A 300 -1.52 10.98 7.06
N ALA A 301 -1.94 10.54 5.88
CA ALA A 301 -1.21 10.95 4.67
C ALA A 301 -1.75 12.35 4.29
N PRO A 302 -0.95 13.27 3.72
CA PRO A 302 -1.51 14.49 3.13
C PRO A 302 -2.65 14.09 2.21
N ALA A 303 -3.80 14.79 2.30
CA ALA A 303 -5.01 14.38 1.61
C ALA A 303 -4.70 14.05 0.15
N THR A 304 -4.87 12.79 -0.26
CA THR A 304 -4.42 12.35 -1.57
C THR A 304 -5.30 12.98 -2.64
N GLY A 305 -4.72 13.55 -3.70
CA GLY A 305 -5.48 14.02 -4.86
C GLY A 305 -6.22 12.91 -5.62
N CYS A 306 -5.92 11.63 -5.32
CA CYS A 306 -6.60 10.46 -5.86
C CYS A 306 -7.54 9.78 -4.86
N GLN A 307 -8.54 9.09 -5.41
CA GLN A 307 -9.46 8.16 -4.76
C GLN A 307 -9.05 6.72 -5.11
N ALA A 308 -9.00 5.84 -4.12
CA ALA A 308 -8.82 4.41 -4.32
C ALA A 308 -10.19 3.72 -4.45
N GLN A 309 -10.29 2.76 -5.37
CA GLN A 309 -11.45 1.90 -5.56
C GLN A 309 -11.03 0.45 -5.38
N GLN A 310 -11.92 -0.39 -4.86
CA GLN A 310 -11.67 -1.81 -4.69
C GLN A 310 -12.93 -2.63 -4.95
N LEU A 311 -12.76 -3.77 -5.62
CA LEU A 311 -13.78 -4.80 -5.84
C LEU A 311 -13.20 -6.14 -5.38
N ILE A 312 -13.98 -6.93 -4.64
CA ILE A 312 -13.58 -8.29 -4.25
C ILE A 312 -14.48 -9.27 -4.97
N PHE A 313 -13.88 -10.26 -5.62
CA PHE A 313 -14.60 -11.28 -6.37
C PHE A 313 -14.04 -12.67 -6.12
N ARG A 314 -14.91 -13.67 -6.20
CA ARG A 314 -14.54 -15.08 -6.23
C ARG A 314 -14.36 -15.51 -7.68
N ALA A 315 -13.19 -16.04 -8.02
CA ALA A 315 -12.94 -16.51 -9.37
C ALA A 315 -13.79 -17.76 -9.68
N THR A 316 -14.47 -17.79 -10.82
CA THR A 316 -15.23 -18.98 -11.26
C THR A 316 -14.43 -19.87 -12.21
N GLY A 317 -13.36 -19.34 -12.80
CA GLY A 317 -12.46 -20.03 -13.71
C GLY A 317 -10.99 -19.63 -13.51
N PRO A 318 -10.07 -20.19 -14.32
CA PRO A 318 -8.65 -19.86 -14.28
C PRO A 318 -8.31 -18.48 -14.88
N THR A 319 -9.25 -17.87 -15.59
CA THR A 319 -9.18 -16.52 -16.14
C THR A 319 -10.50 -15.79 -15.93
N ALA A 320 -10.46 -14.46 -16.02
CA ALA A 320 -11.61 -13.57 -15.99
C ALA A 320 -11.31 -12.32 -16.86
N THR A 321 -12.30 -11.48 -17.16
CA THR A 321 -12.10 -10.21 -17.85
C THR A 321 -12.37 -9.05 -16.91
N LEU A 322 -11.32 -8.24 -16.64
CA LEU A 322 -11.45 -6.96 -15.94
C LEU A 322 -11.93 -5.90 -16.93
N ASN A 323 -13.05 -5.25 -16.63
CA ASN A 323 -13.48 -4.05 -17.33
C ASN A 323 -13.52 -2.87 -16.35
N ILE A 324 -12.97 -1.74 -16.77
CA ILE A 324 -13.03 -0.48 -16.02
C ILE A 324 -13.63 0.59 -16.91
N SER A 325 -14.56 1.36 -16.36
CA SER A 325 -15.26 2.43 -17.04
C SER A 325 -15.20 3.75 -16.28
N ASP A 326 -15.18 4.86 -17.02
CA ASP A 326 -15.33 6.21 -16.47
C ASP A 326 -16.79 6.63 -16.22
N TRP A 327 -17.74 5.72 -16.38
CA TRP A 327 -19.14 5.86 -15.95
C TRP A 327 -19.40 5.03 -14.68
N GLU A 328 -20.51 5.31 -13.99
CA GLU A 328 -20.97 4.53 -12.84
C GLU A 328 -21.55 3.17 -13.24
N SER A 329 -22.20 3.13 -14.40
CA SER A 329 -22.77 1.94 -15.04
C SER A 329 -22.96 2.20 -16.53
N ASP A 330 -23.37 1.20 -17.29
CA ASP A 330 -23.59 1.31 -18.75
C ASP A 330 -24.62 2.39 -19.14
N THR A 331 -25.47 2.81 -18.21
CA THR A 331 -26.55 3.77 -18.46
C THR A 331 -26.42 5.08 -17.67
N LYS A 332 -25.51 5.15 -16.70
CA LYS A 332 -25.36 6.31 -15.81
C LYS A 332 -23.92 6.81 -15.80
N PRO A 333 -23.66 8.05 -16.25
CA PRO A 333 -22.32 8.63 -16.23
C PRO A 333 -21.72 8.80 -14.83
N GLY A 334 -22.54 9.00 -13.79
CA GLY A 334 -22.07 9.14 -12.41
C GLY A 334 -21.34 10.44 -12.08
N GLY A 335 -20.99 11.24 -13.08
CA GLY A 335 -20.45 12.59 -12.93
C GLY A 335 -20.66 13.40 -14.20
N HIS A 336 -20.10 14.62 -14.24
CA HIS A 336 -20.38 15.56 -15.32
C HIS A 336 -19.74 15.13 -16.65
N VAL A 337 -20.46 15.36 -17.75
CA VAL A 337 -19.92 15.21 -19.10
C VAL A 337 -18.74 16.18 -19.28
N GLY A 338 -17.69 15.71 -19.95
CA GLY A 338 -16.46 16.46 -20.12
C GLY A 338 -15.49 16.39 -18.95
N GLN A 339 -15.86 15.75 -17.82
CA GLN A 339 -14.91 15.48 -16.75
C GLN A 339 -13.75 14.64 -17.27
N GLU A 340 -12.54 15.02 -16.87
CA GLU A 340 -11.31 14.33 -17.25
C GLU A 340 -10.79 13.51 -16.07
N LEU A 341 -10.70 12.19 -16.23
CA LEU A 341 -10.23 11.27 -15.20
C LEU A 341 -8.86 10.69 -15.55
N MET A 342 -8.13 10.28 -14.52
CA MET A 342 -6.82 9.62 -14.63
C MET A 342 -6.85 8.29 -13.90
N PHE A 343 -6.40 7.21 -14.54
CA PHE A 343 -6.39 5.85 -14.00
C PHE A 343 -4.97 5.29 -14.00
N ASN A 344 -4.58 4.67 -12.89
CA ASN A 344 -3.25 4.10 -12.68
C ASN A 344 -3.26 3.24 -11.40
N LYS A 345 -2.15 2.58 -11.05
CA LYS A 345 -2.02 1.74 -9.86
C LYS A 345 -3.08 0.66 -9.80
N ILE A 346 -3.30 -0.01 -10.93
CA ILE A 346 -4.32 -1.05 -11.04
C ILE A 346 -3.68 -2.35 -10.58
N ASP A 347 -4.25 -3.04 -9.59
CA ASP A 347 -3.69 -4.29 -9.11
C ASP A 347 -4.75 -5.36 -8.93
N VAL A 348 -4.36 -6.63 -9.12
CA VAL A 348 -5.20 -7.80 -8.90
C VAL A 348 -4.41 -8.84 -8.14
N HIS A 349 -4.81 -9.14 -6.91
CA HIS A 349 -4.11 -10.07 -6.04
C HIS A 349 -5.07 -11.01 -5.30
N PRO A 350 -4.63 -12.19 -4.86
CA PRO A 350 -5.40 -13.03 -3.95
C PRO A 350 -5.83 -12.24 -2.71
N TYR A 351 -7.07 -12.42 -2.26
CA TYR A 351 -7.62 -11.73 -1.10
C TYR A 351 -7.64 -12.66 0.12
N LEU A 352 -7.20 -12.16 1.29
CA LEU A 352 -7.32 -12.91 2.54
C LEU A 352 -8.77 -12.88 3.05
N GLU A 353 -9.43 -14.04 3.02
CA GLU A 353 -10.81 -14.20 3.48
C GLU A 353 -10.94 -13.80 4.98
N PRO A 354 -12.09 -13.26 5.42
CA PRO A 354 -12.32 -12.84 6.81
C PRO A 354 -12.23 -13.95 7.86
#